data_AF-A0A2Z4L6I0-F1
#
_entry.id   AF-A0A2Z4L6I0-F1
#
_cell.length_a   1.000
_cell.length_b   1.000
_cell.length_c   1.000
_cell.angle_alpha   90.00
_cell.angle_beta   90.00
_cell.angle_gamma   90.00
#
_symmetry.space_group_name_H-M   'P 1'
#
loop_
_entity.id
_entity.type
_entity.pdbx_description
1 polymer ?
#
loop_
_entity_poly.entity_id
_entity_poly.type
_entity_poly.pdbx_seq_one_letter_code
_entity_poly.pdbx_strand_id
1 'polypeptide(L)'
;MALNNKNSFKSTEIIIEKFNMILDKIINAIAKGDLTPEDFSRATKRIYELIGFIRRIVFPFLTTFSKNNQEFEEKTSLEINDIKVMLGQLIDNIEKSIIDAEAHLTKDGKIDTGMLKNYLEFIGVLINNLFYIVVSTIAYATGNMSEEEYNDAYAEFKSKLEENKQIFKEKFE
;
A
#
# COMPACT_ATOMS: atom_id res chain seq x y z
N MET A 1 -19.17 18.14 15.38
CA MET A 1 -18.02 17.52 14.69
C MET A 1 -18.03 15.98 14.75
N ALA A 2 -18.72 15.33 15.71
CA ALA A 2 -18.72 13.86 15.85
C ALA A 2 -19.32 13.03 14.69
N LEU A 3 -20.24 13.58 13.89
CA LEU A 3 -20.90 12.85 12.78
C LEU A 3 -19.97 12.55 11.58
N ASN A 4 -18.91 13.35 11.38
CA ASN A 4 -17.98 13.15 10.26
C ASN A 4 -17.00 11.99 10.51
N ASN A 5 -16.68 11.70 11.78
CA ASN A 5 -15.61 10.76 12.14
C ASN A 5 -16.06 9.28 12.16
N LYS A 6 -17.36 9.00 12.36
CA LYS A 6 -17.88 7.62 12.27
C LYS A 6 -17.96 7.13 10.82
N ASN A 7 -18.20 8.04 9.88
CA ASN A 7 -18.21 7.74 8.45
C ASN A 7 -16.79 7.58 7.89
N SER A 8 -15.80 8.32 8.42
CA SER A 8 -14.40 8.14 8.04
C SER A 8 -13.87 6.78 8.48
N PHE A 9 -14.15 6.33 9.71
CA PHE A 9 -13.71 5.01 10.19
C PHE A 9 -14.18 3.85 9.31
N LYS A 10 -15.49 3.79 9.01
CA LYS A 10 -16.07 2.79 8.10
C LYS A 10 -15.47 2.85 6.69
N SER A 11 -15.20 4.06 6.20
CA SER A 11 -14.59 4.23 4.87
C SER A 11 -13.16 3.69 4.86
N THR A 12 -12.40 3.94 5.93
CA THR A 12 -11.03 3.43 6.11
C THR A 12 -11.01 1.90 6.13
N GLU A 13 -11.87 1.26 6.93
CA GLU A 13 -11.99 -0.21 6.99
C GLU A 13 -12.31 -0.80 5.62
N ILE A 14 -13.30 -0.26 4.91
CA ILE A 14 -13.69 -0.73 3.57
C ILE A 14 -12.54 -0.60 2.57
N ILE A 15 -11.73 0.46 2.67
CA ILE A 15 -10.60 0.67 1.76
C ILE A 15 -9.51 -0.38 2.03
N ILE A 16 -9.15 -0.60 3.30
CA ILE A 16 -8.13 -1.59 3.69
C ILE A 16 -8.56 -3.01 3.31
N GLU A 17 -9.81 -3.38 3.64
CA GLU A 17 -10.35 -4.71 3.31
C GLU A 17 -10.33 -4.97 1.80
N LYS A 18 -10.77 -3.99 0.99
CA LYS A 18 -10.73 -4.11 -0.47
C LYS A 18 -9.31 -4.19 -0.99
N PHE A 19 -8.40 -3.37 -0.46
CA PHE A 19 -6.99 -3.40 -0.84
C PHE A 19 -6.37 -4.77 -0.58
N ASN A 20 -6.50 -5.28 0.65
CA ASN A 20 -5.94 -6.58 1.05
C ASN A 20 -6.58 -7.72 0.24
N MET A 21 -7.90 -7.68 0.00
CA MET A 21 -8.56 -8.68 -0.85
C MET A 21 -8.03 -8.69 -2.29
N ILE A 22 -7.73 -7.53 -2.89
CA ILE A 22 -7.12 -7.45 -4.23
C ILE A 22 -5.69 -8.01 -4.17
N LEU A 23 -4.91 -7.57 -3.19
CA LEU A 23 -3.51 -7.96 -3.02
C LEU A 23 -3.38 -9.48 -2.82
N ASP A 24 -4.18 -10.08 -1.93
CA ASP A 24 -4.18 -11.52 -1.67
C ASP A 24 -4.51 -12.32 -2.92
N LYS A 25 -5.44 -11.86 -3.75
CA LYS A 25 -5.77 -12.53 -5.03
C LYS A 25 -4.58 -12.53 -5.97
N ILE A 26 -3.80 -11.45 -6.02
CA ILE A 26 -2.61 -11.35 -6.85
C ILE A 26 -1.52 -12.25 -6.30
N ILE A 27 -1.20 -12.12 -5.01
CA ILE A 27 -0.15 -12.91 -4.35
C ILE A 27 -0.45 -14.40 -4.51
N ASN A 28 -1.69 -14.85 -4.26
CA ASN A 28 -2.07 -16.25 -4.44
C ASN A 28 -1.97 -16.72 -5.91
N ALA A 29 -2.21 -15.83 -6.87
CA ALA A 29 -2.06 -16.15 -8.29
C ALA A 29 -0.60 -16.34 -8.69
N ILE A 30 0.32 -15.55 -8.13
CA ILE A 30 1.76 -15.59 -8.45
C ILE A 30 2.59 -16.47 -7.50
N ALA A 31 2.05 -16.86 -6.34
CA ALA A 31 2.75 -17.62 -5.30
C ALA A 31 3.16 -19.03 -5.73
N LYS A 32 2.55 -19.56 -6.79
CA LYS A 32 2.91 -20.86 -7.35
C LYS A 32 4.27 -20.84 -8.06
N GLY A 33 4.77 -19.64 -8.42
CA GLY A 33 5.94 -19.48 -9.30
C GLY A 33 5.66 -20.02 -10.70
N ASP A 34 6.46 -19.61 -11.68
CA ASP A 34 6.43 -20.14 -13.05
C ASP A 34 5.03 -20.19 -13.67
N LEU A 35 4.46 -19.02 -13.98
CA LEU A 35 3.13 -18.95 -14.58
C LEU A 35 3.16 -19.29 -16.06
N THR A 36 2.08 -19.94 -16.54
CA THR A 36 1.78 -19.98 -17.97
C THR A 36 1.44 -18.58 -18.47
N PRO A 37 1.54 -18.32 -19.78
CA PRO A 37 1.13 -17.03 -20.34
C PRO A 37 -0.32 -16.64 -20.00
N GLU A 38 -1.27 -17.59 -19.97
CA GLU A 38 -2.65 -17.28 -19.59
C GLU A 38 -2.79 -16.92 -18.12
N ASP A 39 -2.09 -17.64 -17.23
CA ASP A 39 -2.08 -17.33 -15.79
C ASP A 39 -1.44 -15.97 -15.52
N PHE A 40 -0.33 -15.68 -16.20
CA PHE A 40 0.34 -14.40 -16.09
C PHE A 40 -0.55 -13.25 -16.58
N SER A 41 -1.21 -13.40 -17.73
CA SER A 41 -2.16 -12.39 -18.24
C SER A 41 -3.30 -12.10 -17.24
N ARG A 42 -3.79 -13.14 -16.54
CA ARG A 42 -4.80 -12.97 -15.47
C ARG A 42 -4.24 -12.21 -14.27
N ALA A 43 -3.02 -12.54 -13.83
CA ALA A 43 -2.34 -11.85 -12.74
C ALA A 43 -2.10 -10.36 -13.09
N THR A 44 -1.60 -10.07 -14.30
CA THR A 44 -1.36 -8.72 -14.81
C THR A 44 -2.61 -7.84 -14.74
N LYS A 45 -3.78 -8.36 -15.17
CA LYS A 45 -5.05 -7.62 -15.05
C LYS A 45 -5.38 -7.23 -13.61
N ARG A 46 -5.10 -8.12 -12.64
CA ARG A 46 -5.32 -7.85 -11.21
C ARG A 46 -4.31 -6.87 -10.65
N ILE A 47 -3.06 -6.93 -11.11
CA ILE A 47 -2.04 -5.96 -10.73
C ILE A 47 -2.45 -4.55 -11.20
N TYR A 48 -2.93 -4.40 -12.43
CA TYR A 48 -3.46 -3.11 -12.90
C TYR A 48 -4.71 -2.64 -12.13
N GLU A 49 -5.56 -3.57 -11.67
CA GLU A 49 -6.67 -3.25 -10.76
C GLU A 49 -6.15 -2.68 -9.44
N LEU A 50 -5.10 -3.29 -8.84
CA LEU A 50 -4.44 -2.79 -7.62
C LEU A 50 -3.83 -1.40 -7.84
N ILE A 51 -3.05 -1.22 -8.91
CA ILE A 51 -2.44 0.07 -9.27
C ILE A 51 -3.52 1.14 -9.42
N GLY A 52 -4.60 0.81 -10.12
CA GLY A 52 -5.75 1.70 -10.27
C GLY A 52 -6.40 2.05 -8.93
N PHE A 53 -6.55 1.07 -8.03
CA PHE A 53 -7.09 1.29 -6.69
C PHE A 53 -6.20 2.22 -5.85
N ILE A 54 -4.88 2.01 -5.85
CA ILE A 54 -3.94 2.89 -5.13
C ILE A 54 -4.03 4.33 -5.68
N ARG A 55 -3.89 4.49 -7.01
CA ARG A 55 -3.85 5.82 -7.66
C ARG A 55 -5.19 6.57 -7.54
N ARG A 56 -6.34 5.87 -7.64
CA ARG A 56 -7.67 6.51 -7.71
C ARG A 56 -8.46 6.52 -6.41
N ILE A 57 -8.12 5.65 -5.45
CA ILE A 57 -8.84 5.53 -4.18
C ILE A 57 -7.94 5.91 -3.02
N VAL A 58 -6.80 5.22 -2.84
CA VAL A 58 -5.93 5.43 -1.67
C VAL A 58 -5.32 6.83 -1.67
N PHE A 59 -4.65 7.26 -2.75
CA PHE A 59 -4.02 8.58 -2.78
C PHE A 59 -5.01 9.75 -2.63
N PRO A 60 -6.18 9.74 -3.30
CA PRO A 60 -7.20 10.76 -3.05
C PRO A 60 -7.74 10.73 -1.62
N PHE A 61 -8.00 9.53 -1.08
CA PHE A 61 -8.46 9.38 0.30
C PHE A 61 -7.48 10.01 1.29
N LEU A 62 -6.18 9.71 1.19
CA LEU A 62 -5.15 10.30 2.07
C LEU A 62 -5.08 11.81 1.94
N THR A 63 -5.19 12.31 0.71
CA THR A 63 -5.15 13.76 0.46
C THR A 63 -6.35 14.46 1.09
N THR A 64 -7.54 13.89 0.96
CA THR A 64 -8.75 14.39 1.60
C THR A 64 -8.67 14.26 3.12
N PHE A 65 -8.18 13.13 3.62
CA PHE A 65 -8.04 12.88 5.05
C PHE A 65 -7.07 13.88 5.69
N SER A 66 -5.90 14.10 5.10
CA SER A 66 -4.91 15.08 5.55
C SER A 66 -5.50 16.48 5.61
N LYS A 67 -6.14 16.95 4.53
CA LYS A 67 -6.74 18.29 4.48
C LYS A 67 -7.85 18.52 5.52
N ASN A 68 -8.51 17.45 5.95
CA ASN A 68 -9.61 17.52 6.90
C ASN A 68 -9.18 17.25 8.35
N ASN A 69 -7.93 16.85 8.58
CA ASN A 69 -7.40 16.52 9.91
C ASN A 69 -6.06 17.24 10.10
N GLN A 70 -6.12 18.46 10.65
CA GLN A 70 -4.93 19.31 10.85
C GLN A 70 -3.84 18.60 11.65
N GLU A 71 -4.20 17.89 12.72
CA GLU A 71 -3.23 17.13 13.53
C GLU A 71 -2.54 16.01 12.74
N PHE A 72 -3.27 15.36 11.83
CA PHE A 72 -2.68 14.38 10.93
C PHE A 72 -1.72 15.04 9.96
N GLU A 73 -2.12 16.15 9.34
CA GLU A 73 -1.30 16.89 8.38
C GLU A 73 0.00 17.40 9.02
N GLU A 74 -0.10 18.04 10.19
CA GLU A 74 1.05 18.59 10.91
C GLU A 74 2.02 17.49 11.35
N LYS A 75 1.50 16.36 11.84
CA LYS A 75 2.34 15.25 12.29
C LYS A 75 2.88 14.43 11.11
N THR A 76 2.12 14.11 10.08
CA THR A 76 2.50 13.02 9.13
C THR A 76 2.82 13.49 7.70
N SER A 77 2.76 14.79 7.40
CA SER A 77 2.87 15.29 6.01
C SER A 77 4.16 14.84 5.30
N LEU A 78 5.30 14.89 5.97
CA LEU A 78 6.58 14.44 5.40
C LEU A 78 6.59 12.93 5.17
N GLU A 79 6.17 12.17 6.18
CA GLU A 79 6.13 10.71 6.16
C GLU A 79 5.19 10.17 5.08
N ILE A 80 4.05 10.82 4.85
CA ILE A 80 3.10 10.45 3.80
C ILE A 80 3.69 10.73 2.42
N ASN A 81 4.44 11.82 2.25
CA ASN A 81 5.11 12.10 1.00
C ASN A 81 6.18 11.04 0.70
N ASP A 82 6.96 10.62 1.70
CA ASP A 82 7.93 9.54 1.54
C ASP A 82 7.25 8.23 1.11
N ILE A 83 6.14 7.86 1.76
CA ILE A 83 5.36 6.67 1.39
C ILE A 83 4.82 6.78 -0.03
N LYS A 84 4.30 7.94 -0.44
CA LYS A 84 3.79 8.17 -1.80
C LYS A 84 4.90 8.02 -2.85
N VAL A 85 6.11 8.52 -2.57
CA VAL A 85 7.26 8.40 -3.47
C VAL A 85 7.66 6.93 -3.62
N MET A 86 7.85 6.20 -2.50
CA MET A 86 8.18 4.78 -2.55
C MET A 86 7.11 3.96 -3.29
N LEU A 87 5.82 4.20 -2.99
CA LEU A 87 4.72 3.55 -3.72
C LEU A 87 4.72 3.86 -5.21
N GLY A 88 5.03 5.10 -5.59
CA GLY A 88 5.18 5.48 -7.00
C GLY A 88 6.27 4.68 -7.70
N GLN A 89 7.47 4.63 -7.11
CA GLN A 89 8.59 3.87 -7.65
C GLN A 89 8.28 2.37 -7.74
N LEU A 90 7.65 1.77 -6.73
CA LEU A 90 7.25 0.36 -6.75
C LEU A 90 6.25 0.07 -7.87
N ILE A 91 5.25 0.94 -8.05
CA ILE A 91 4.27 0.81 -9.12
C ILE A 91 4.95 0.88 -10.49
N ASP A 92 5.84 1.85 -10.69
CA ASP A 92 6.56 2.01 -11.95
C ASP A 92 7.47 0.80 -12.23
N ASN A 93 8.10 0.24 -11.19
CA ASN A 93 8.92 -0.97 -11.30
C ASN A 93 8.09 -2.22 -11.58
N ILE A 94 6.88 -2.33 -11.03
CA ILE A 94 5.92 -3.38 -11.37
C ILE A 94 5.51 -3.28 -12.85
N GLU A 95 5.14 -2.08 -13.31
CA GLU A 95 4.72 -1.85 -14.70
C GLU A 95 5.83 -2.25 -15.68
N LYS A 96 7.09 -1.88 -15.39
CA LYS A 96 8.26 -2.32 -16.17
C LYS A 96 8.45 -3.84 -16.12
N SER A 97 8.38 -4.43 -14.93
CA SER A 97 8.60 -5.88 -14.75
C SER A 97 7.55 -6.71 -15.48
N ILE A 98 6.31 -6.24 -15.57
CA ILE A 98 5.27 -6.88 -16.38
C ILE A 98 5.66 -6.86 -17.87
N ILE A 99 6.05 -5.70 -18.39
CA ILE A 99 6.45 -5.54 -19.80
C ILE A 99 7.63 -6.46 -20.15
N ASP A 100 8.66 -6.46 -19.29
CA ASP A 100 9.86 -7.28 -19.50
C ASP A 100 9.54 -8.78 -19.46
N ALA A 101 8.64 -9.19 -18.56
CA ALA A 101 8.17 -10.57 -18.42
C ALA A 101 7.30 -11.03 -19.59
N GLU A 102 6.48 -10.16 -20.18
CA GLU A 102 5.75 -10.46 -21.42
C GLU A 102 6.68 -10.64 -22.63
N ALA A 103 7.82 -9.93 -22.63
CA ALA A 103 8.81 -10.01 -23.71
C ALA A 103 9.73 -11.24 -23.61
N HIS A 104 9.91 -11.82 -22.42
CA HIS A 104 10.88 -12.89 -22.17
C HIS A 104 10.22 -14.11 -21.53
N LEU A 105 9.93 -15.12 -22.35
CA LEU A 105 9.64 -16.46 -21.87
C LEU A 105 10.94 -17.15 -21.46
N THR A 106 10.95 -17.82 -20.30
CA THR A 106 12.08 -18.69 -19.93
C THR A 106 12.22 -19.85 -20.93
N LYS A 107 13.36 -20.55 -20.92
CA LYS A 107 13.63 -21.70 -21.79
C LYS A 107 12.57 -22.80 -21.69
N ASP A 108 11.84 -22.85 -20.56
CA ASP A 108 10.78 -23.82 -20.28
C ASP A 108 9.36 -23.26 -20.58
N GLY A 109 9.26 -22.07 -21.20
CA GLY A 109 7.99 -21.42 -21.55
C GLY A 109 7.26 -20.76 -20.37
N LYS A 110 7.93 -20.61 -19.23
CA LYS A 110 7.39 -20.06 -17.98
C LYS A 110 7.84 -18.62 -17.75
N ILE A 111 7.12 -17.87 -16.91
CA ILE A 111 7.44 -16.49 -16.55
C ILE A 111 7.87 -16.43 -15.07
N ASP A 112 9.06 -15.86 -14.81
CA ASP A 112 9.55 -15.60 -13.45
C ASP A 112 8.84 -14.39 -12.84
N THR A 113 8.15 -14.61 -11.72
CA THR A 113 7.39 -13.59 -11.00
C THR A 113 7.99 -13.22 -9.64
N GLY A 114 9.22 -13.65 -9.33
CA GLY A 114 9.85 -13.44 -8.03
C GLY A 114 9.95 -11.97 -7.63
N MET A 115 10.44 -11.12 -8.53
CA MET A 115 10.52 -9.67 -8.29
C MET A 115 9.14 -9.01 -8.21
N LEU A 116 8.18 -9.42 -9.06
CA LEU A 116 6.80 -8.93 -8.99
C LEU A 116 6.17 -9.20 -7.61
N LYS A 117 6.39 -10.40 -7.07
CA LYS A 117 5.93 -10.75 -5.73
C LYS A 117 6.56 -9.83 -4.67
N ASN A 118 7.87 -9.61 -4.71
CA ASN A 118 8.55 -8.74 -3.75
C ASN A 118 7.99 -7.31 -3.77
N TYR A 119 7.74 -6.74 -4.95
CA TYR A 119 7.14 -5.41 -5.05
C TYR A 119 5.73 -5.36 -4.45
N LEU A 120 4.89 -6.35 -4.77
CA LEU A 120 3.51 -6.43 -4.28
C LEU A 120 3.42 -6.59 -2.76
N GLU A 121 4.24 -7.47 -2.20
CA GLU A 121 4.32 -7.66 -0.74
C GLU A 121 4.75 -6.37 -0.05
N PHE A 122 5.75 -5.68 -0.60
CA PHE A 122 6.25 -4.44 0.00
C PHE A 122 5.26 -3.27 -0.14
N ILE A 123 4.52 -3.18 -1.26
CA ILE A 123 3.37 -2.27 -1.37
C ILE A 123 2.35 -2.55 -0.26
N GLY A 124 2.07 -3.82 0.03
CA GLY A 124 1.22 -4.24 1.15
C GLY A 124 1.70 -3.71 2.49
N VAL A 125 3.00 -3.82 2.77
CA VAL A 125 3.61 -3.30 4.01
C VAL A 125 3.42 -1.79 4.13
N LEU A 126 3.74 -1.03 3.07
CA LEU A 126 3.63 0.43 3.08
C LEU A 126 2.19 0.91 3.30
N ILE A 127 1.23 0.30 2.60
CA ILE A 127 -0.19 0.65 2.71
C ILE A 127 -0.72 0.30 4.11
N ASN A 128 -0.40 -0.86 4.66
CA ASN A 128 -0.85 -1.21 6.00
C ASN A 128 -0.26 -0.29 7.09
N ASN A 129 1.03 0.07 7.01
CA ASN A 129 1.63 1.03 7.95
C ASN A 129 0.97 2.41 7.87
N LEU A 130 0.65 2.87 6.67
CA LEU A 130 -0.05 4.12 6.44
C LEU A 130 -1.47 4.12 7.01
N PHE A 131 -2.21 3.04 6.81
CA PHE A 131 -3.57 2.93 7.32
C PHE A 131 -3.63 2.73 8.83
N TYR A 132 -2.61 2.13 9.44
CA TYR A 132 -2.46 2.06 10.89
C TYR A 132 -2.49 3.45 11.55
N ILE A 133 -1.71 4.40 11.03
CA ILE A 133 -1.69 5.76 11.59
C ILE A 133 -3.00 6.51 11.32
N VAL A 134 -3.62 6.33 10.14
CA VAL A 134 -4.95 6.90 9.84
C VAL A 134 -6.01 6.42 10.85
N VAL A 135 -6.04 5.11 11.13
CA VAL A 135 -6.98 4.52 12.09
C VAL A 135 -6.72 5.08 13.49
N SER A 136 -5.46 5.19 13.91
CA SER A 136 -5.07 5.75 15.20
C SER A 136 -5.51 7.22 15.33
N THR A 137 -5.33 8.02 14.28
CA THR A 137 -5.82 9.41 14.27
C THR A 137 -7.34 9.50 14.36
N ILE A 138 -8.09 8.62 13.68
CA ILE A 138 -9.55 8.60 13.81
C ILE A 138 -9.96 8.18 15.23
N ALA A 139 -9.29 7.19 15.82
CA ALA A 139 -9.54 6.76 17.19
C ALA A 139 -9.32 7.90 18.18
N TYR A 140 -8.22 8.64 18.04
CA TYR A 140 -7.94 9.82 18.84
C TYR A 140 -9.00 10.91 18.65
N ALA A 141 -9.30 11.28 17.40
CA ALA A 141 -10.31 12.30 17.07
C ALA A 141 -11.75 11.92 17.47
N THR A 142 -12.00 10.66 17.81
CA THR A 142 -13.30 10.17 18.32
C THR A 142 -13.33 9.95 19.83
N GLY A 143 -12.22 10.21 20.53
CA GLY A 143 -12.09 9.99 21.96
C GLY A 143 -12.02 8.51 22.36
N ASN A 144 -11.72 7.61 21.41
CA ASN A 144 -11.54 6.18 21.64
C ASN A 144 -10.07 5.81 21.93
N MET A 145 -9.17 6.80 21.90
CA MET A 145 -7.74 6.68 22.16
C MET A 145 -7.31 7.96 22.90
N SER A 146 -6.48 7.81 23.92
CA SER A 146 -5.87 8.92 24.65
C SER A 146 -4.75 9.58 23.84
N GLU A 147 -4.33 10.78 24.26
CA GLU A 147 -3.21 11.48 23.62
C GLU A 147 -1.89 10.71 23.75
N GLU A 148 -1.66 10.06 24.90
CA GLU A 148 -0.49 9.20 25.14
C GLU A 148 -0.45 8.02 24.16
N GLU A 149 -1.55 7.27 24.07
CA GLU A 149 -1.68 6.15 23.13
C GLU A 149 -1.51 6.60 21.67
N TYR A 150 -2.02 7.79 21.32
CA TYR A 150 -1.86 8.33 19.97
C TYR A 150 -0.41 8.73 19.66
N ASN A 151 0.29 9.33 20.63
CA ASN A 151 1.69 9.68 20.48
C ASN A 151 2.58 8.44 20.36
N ASP A 152 2.27 7.37 21.09
CA ASP A 152 2.95 6.08 20.97
C ASP A 152 2.73 5.45 19.59
N ALA A 153 1.48 5.44 19.10
CA ALA A 153 1.14 4.95 17.77
C ALA A 153 1.90 5.72 16.67
N TYR A 154 2.05 7.03 16.83
CA TYR A 154 2.80 7.87 15.90
C TYR A 154 4.32 7.60 15.96
N ALA A 155 4.89 7.40 17.15
CA ALA A 155 6.29 7.00 17.30
C ALA A 155 6.58 5.64 16.65
N GLU A 156 5.68 4.67 16.84
CA GLU A 156 5.77 3.35 16.20
C GLU A 156 5.67 3.45 14.68
N PHE A 157 4.71 4.22 14.16
CA PHE A 157 4.56 4.47 12.73
C PHE A 157 5.84 5.02 12.11
N LYS A 158 6.48 5.99 12.79
CA LYS A 158 7.78 6.56 12.38
C LYS A 158 8.89 5.53 12.36
N SER A 159 9.03 4.75 13.44
CA SER A 159 10.05 3.69 13.52
C SER A 159 9.91 2.70 12.36
N LYS A 160 8.69 2.21 12.12
CA LYS A 160 8.40 1.31 11.00
C LYS A 160 8.65 1.95 9.65
N LEU A 161 8.38 3.25 9.49
CA LEU A 161 8.66 3.93 8.24
C LEU A 161 10.17 4.01 7.97
N GLU A 162 11.00 4.28 8.98
CA GLU A 162 12.45 4.29 8.81
C GLU A 162 13.00 2.90 8.46
N GLU A 163 12.49 1.83 9.08
CA GLU A 163 12.81 0.45 8.70
C GLU A 163 12.39 0.16 7.25
N ASN A 164 11.19 0.58 6.86
CA ASN A 164 10.70 0.42 5.49
C ASN A 164 11.56 1.19 4.49
N LYS A 165 12.02 2.40 4.80
CA LYS A 165 12.94 3.17 3.94
C LYS A 165 14.27 2.45 3.74
N GLN A 166 14.80 1.80 4.79
CA GLN A 166 16.02 1.01 4.68
C GLN A 166 15.81 -0.20 3.77
N ILE A 167 14.76 -0.99 4.03
CA ILE A 167 14.39 -2.15 3.19
C ILE A 167 14.18 -1.71 1.73
N PHE A 168 13.55 -0.55 1.53
CA PHE A 168 13.27 -0.03 0.21
C PHE A 168 14.56 0.22 -0.58
N LYS A 169 15.51 0.92 0.04
CA LYS A 169 16.83 1.21 -0.55
C LYS A 169 17.65 -0.05 -0.81
N GLU A 170 17.56 -1.06 0.04
CA GLU A 170 18.35 -2.28 -0.10
C GLU A 170 17.82 -3.23 -1.17
N LYS A 171 16.51 -3.23 -1.41
CA LYS A 171 15.85 -4.23 -2.27
C LYS A 171 15.32 -3.70 -3.59
N PHE A 172 15.07 -2.39 -3.70
CA PHE A 172 14.33 -1.82 -4.82
C PHE A 172 14.96 -0.57 -5.46
N GLU A 173 16.06 -0.05 -4.88
CA GLU A 173 16.95 0.96 -5.48
C GLU A 173 18.33 0.35 -5.76
#